data_AF-A0A6G0QMI7-F1
#
_entry.id   AF-A0A6G0QMI7-F1
#
_cell.length_a   1.000
_cell.length_b   1.000
_cell.length_c   1.000
_cell.angle_alpha   90.00
_cell.angle_beta   90.00
_cell.angle_gamma   90.00
#
_symmetry.space_group_name_H-M   'P 1'
#
loop_
_entity.id
_entity.type
_entity.pdbx_description
1 polymer ?
#
loop_
_entity_poly.entity_id
_entity_poly.type
_entity_poly.pdbx_seq_one_letter_code
_entity_poly.pdbx_strand_id
1 'polypeptide(L)'
;MDVQPRQGVKVYAYSDADDANDPVDRRSISGYVTMLDNNVISYASRKQEINSLSTCEAEYVAMAEATKDLIWLAGLCKELGWKHPVSLLLGDNQGAIALTAKPGKHSKSKHIDNKYHMVRRNVELKLITTQHVGTDAMVADVMTKALGVVKLTQFRTAMKVLPLLGEDSQTAASTAAAPAAAAVRRN
;
A
#
# COMPACT_ATOMS: atom_id res chain seq x y z
N MET A 1 -21.17 0.49 -24.59
CA MET A 1 -20.45 1.19 -23.50
C MET A 1 -19.34 1.98 -24.14
N ASP A 2 -19.45 3.29 -24.17
CA ASP A 2 -18.49 4.16 -24.87
C ASP A 2 -17.31 4.50 -23.95
N VAL A 3 -16.41 3.53 -23.75
CA VAL A 3 -15.16 3.78 -23.04
C VAL A 3 -14.26 4.60 -23.97
N GLN A 4 -13.98 5.84 -23.58
CA GLN A 4 -13.07 6.70 -24.32
C GLN A 4 -11.63 6.22 -24.13
N PRO A 5 -10.85 6.01 -25.21
CA PRO A 5 -9.43 5.71 -25.10
C PRO A 5 -8.69 6.82 -24.36
N ARG A 6 -7.73 6.43 -23.51
CA ARG A 6 -6.89 7.37 -22.75
C ARG A 6 -5.42 7.12 -23.04
N GLN A 7 -4.61 8.17 -22.98
CA GLN A 7 -3.17 8.07 -23.15
C GLN A 7 -2.46 8.59 -21.91
N GLY A 8 -1.33 7.96 -21.56
CA GLY A 8 -0.47 8.39 -20.47
C GLY A 8 -1.06 8.17 -19.08
N VAL A 9 -1.99 7.23 -18.93
CA VAL A 9 -2.53 6.85 -17.63
C VAL A 9 -1.42 6.24 -16.77
N LYS A 10 -1.37 6.56 -15.48
CA LYS A 10 -0.35 6.08 -14.55
C LYS A 10 -0.86 4.86 -13.80
N VAL A 11 -0.19 3.72 -13.97
CA VAL A 11 -0.47 2.47 -13.26
C VAL A 11 0.70 2.16 -12.34
N TYR A 12 0.44 2.10 -11.03
CA TYR A 12 1.48 1.82 -10.05
C TYR A 12 0.89 1.21 -8.77
N ALA A 13 1.70 0.53 -7.97
CA ALA A 13 1.27 -0.04 -6.70
C ALA A 13 2.34 0.15 -5.63
N TYR A 14 1.88 0.26 -4.39
CA TYR A 14 2.68 0.21 -3.18
C TYR A 14 2.60 -1.20 -2.59
N SER A 15 3.71 -1.77 -2.13
CA SER A 15 3.77 -3.03 -1.40
C SER A 15 4.62 -2.91 -0.14
N ASP A 16 4.11 -3.40 0.98
CA ASP A 16 4.80 -3.44 2.30
C ASP A 16 4.48 -4.77 2.99
N ALA A 17 5.31 -5.18 3.95
CA ALA A 17 5.03 -6.29 4.84
C ALA A 17 5.34 -5.96 6.30
N ASP A 18 4.45 -6.38 7.20
CA ASP A 18 4.72 -6.38 8.63
C ASP A 18 5.22 -7.77 9.06
N ASP A 19 6.51 -7.86 9.37
CA ASP A 19 7.22 -9.12 9.58
C ASP A 19 6.93 -9.76 10.93
N ALA A 20 6.59 -11.05 10.91
CA ALA A 20 6.34 -11.86 12.11
C ALA A 20 5.35 -11.24 13.12
N ASN A 21 4.36 -10.48 12.63
CA ASN A 21 3.42 -9.75 13.47
C ASN A 21 2.42 -10.68 14.20
N ASP A 22 2.06 -11.84 13.62
CA ASP A 22 1.13 -12.75 14.29
C ASP A 22 1.74 -13.38 15.57
N PRO A 23 1.13 -13.23 16.76
CA PRO A 23 1.70 -13.72 18.01
C PRO A 23 1.65 -15.25 18.16
N VAL A 24 0.81 -15.94 17.39
CA VAL A 24 0.60 -17.39 17.48
C VAL A 24 1.53 -18.14 16.55
N ASP A 25 1.54 -17.80 15.26
CA ASP A 25 2.31 -18.54 14.25
C ASP A 25 3.45 -17.74 13.62
N ARG A 26 3.65 -16.48 14.05
CA ARG A 26 4.72 -15.57 13.59
C ARG A 26 4.72 -15.37 12.08
N ARG A 27 3.55 -15.47 11.44
CA ARG A 27 3.40 -15.13 10.03
C ARG A 27 3.32 -13.63 9.85
N SER A 28 3.94 -13.18 8.76
CA SER A 28 3.96 -11.78 8.37
C SER A 28 2.63 -11.39 7.70
N ILE A 29 2.30 -10.10 7.73
CA ILE A 29 1.14 -9.53 7.03
C ILE A 29 1.64 -8.79 5.79
N SER A 30 1.21 -9.21 4.60
CA SER A 30 1.45 -8.48 3.35
C SER A 30 0.36 -7.45 3.10
N GLY A 31 0.75 -6.26 2.68
CA GLY A 31 -0.15 -5.20 2.26
C GLY A 31 0.21 -4.65 0.90
N TYR A 32 -0.81 -4.27 0.11
CA TYR A 32 -0.58 -3.50 -1.10
C TYR A 32 -1.72 -2.54 -1.40
N VAL A 33 -1.40 -1.48 -2.14
CA VAL A 33 -2.36 -0.48 -2.65
C VAL A 33 -2.02 -0.17 -4.10
N THR A 34 -2.94 -0.49 -5.01
CA THR A 34 -2.78 -0.29 -6.46
C THR A 34 -3.55 0.95 -6.91
N MET A 35 -2.90 1.75 -7.73
CA MET A 35 -3.32 3.09 -8.14
C MET A 35 -3.45 3.19 -9.66
N LEU A 36 -4.48 3.91 -10.09
CA LEU A 36 -4.67 4.41 -11.45
C LEU A 36 -4.88 5.93 -11.40
N ASP A 37 -3.98 6.69 -12.04
CA ASP A 37 -4.01 8.16 -12.04
C ASP A 37 -4.19 8.77 -10.64
N ASN A 38 -3.42 8.24 -9.68
CA ASN A 38 -3.45 8.65 -8.27
C ASN A 38 -4.80 8.39 -7.57
N ASN A 39 -5.59 7.42 -8.06
CA ASN A 39 -6.79 6.93 -7.37
C ASN A 39 -6.59 5.45 -7.04
N VAL A 40 -7.01 5.04 -5.85
CA VAL A 40 -6.97 3.63 -5.45
C VAL A 40 -7.98 2.85 -6.30
N ILE A 41 -7.52 1.77 -6.91
CA ILE A 41 -8.36 0.81 -7.65
C ILE A 41 -8.58 -0.45 -6.84
N SER A 42 -7.53 -0.92 -6.18
CA SER A 42 -7.52 -2.16 -5.41
C SER A 42 -6.51 -2.06 -4.28
N TYR A 43 -6.77 -2.81 -3.22
CA TYR A 43 -5.89 -2.92 -2.06
C TYR A 43 -6.14 -4.25 -1.36
N ALA A 44 -5.16 -4.71 -0.60
CA ALA A 44 -5.36 -5.85 0.29
C ALA A 44 -4.45 -5.77 1.50
N SER A 45 -4.90 -6.39 2.59
CA SER A 45 -4.10 -6.80 3.74
C SER A 45 -4.30 -8.31 3.89
N ARG A 46 -3.22 -9.10 3.86
CA ARG A 46 -3.28 -10.56 3.83
C ARG A 46 -2.19 -11.16 4.69
N LYS A 47 -2.56 -12.09 5.55
CA LYS A 47 -1.61 -12.94 6.28
C LYS A 47 -0.88 -13.86 5.31
N GLN A 48 0.45 -13.91 5.37
CA GLN A 48 1.25 -14.77 4.51
C GLN A 48 1.03 -16.24 4.88
N GLU A 49 0.88 -17.10 3.87
CA GLU A 49 0.69 -18.55 4.09
C GLU A 49 1.96 -19.24 4.59
N ILE A 50 3.11 -18.65 4.27
CA ILE A 50 4.44 -19.12 4.61
C ILE A 50 5.07 -18.24 5.68
N ASN A 51 5.89 -18.83 6.54
CA ASN A 51 6.69 -18.06 7.49
C ASN A 51 7.93 -17.54 6.76
N SER A 52 8.01 -16.21 6.66
CA SER A 52 9.22 -15.53 6.21
C SER A 52 10.28 -15.62 7.31
N LEU A 53 11.54 -15.83 6.92
CA LEU A 53 12.67 -15.94 7.85
C LEU A 53 13.48 -14.64 7.90
N SER A 54 13.03 -13.61 7.18
CA SER A 54 13.56 -12.25 7.23
C SER A 54 12.52 -11.27 6.72
N THR A 55 12.64 -10.00 7.13
CA THR A 55 11.86 -8.88 6.60
C THR A 55 11.96 -8.79 5.07
N CYS A 56 13.15 -8.99 4.50
CA CYS A 56 13.36 -8.99 3.05
C CYS A 56 12.51 -10.07 2.33
N GLU A 57 12.42 -11.27 2.90
CA GLU A 57 11.57 -12.33 2.36
C GLU A 57 10.08 -11.97 2.47
N ALA A 58 9.65 -11.41 3.61
CA ALA A 58 8.26 -10.99 3.81
C ALA A 58 7.85 -9.89 2.82
N GLU A 59 8.71 -8.90 2.61
CA GLU A 59 8.53 -7.83 1.65
C GLU A 59 8.43 -8.36 0.23
N TYR A 60 9.30 -9.30 -0.14
CA TYR A 60 9.24 -9.91 -1.46
C TYR A 60 7.95 -10.71 -1.69
N VAL A 61 7.44 -11.37 -0.65
CA VAL A 61 6.12 -12.04 -0.71
C VAL A 61 5.00 -11.03 -0.94
N ALA A 62 5.06 -9.84 -0.32
CA ALA A 62 4.12 -8.76 -0.58
C ALA A 62 4.23 -8.20 -2.01
N MET A 63 5.46 -7.97 -2.50
CA MET A 63 5.73 -7.57 -3.89
C MET A 63 5.15 -8.56 -4.90
N ALA A 64 5.18 -9.85 -4.61
CA ALA A 64 4.58 -10.88 -5.45
C ALA A 64 3.05 -10.73 -5.54
N GLU A 65 2.36 -10.47 -4.43
CA GLU A 65 0.91 -10.24 -4.47
C GLU A 65 0.56 -8.94 -5.22
N ALA A 66 1.29 -7.84 -4.96
CA ALA A 66 1.11 -6.58 -5.67
C ALA A 66 1.38 -6.70 -7.19
N THR A 67 2.37 -7.52 -7.58
CA THR A 67 2.68 -7.78 -8.99
C THR A 67 1.50 -8.42 -9.73
N LYS A 68 0.80 -9.37 -9.10
CA LYS A 68 -0.38 -10.01 -9.72
C LYS A 68 -1.48 -8.97 -10.00
N ASP A 69 -1.71 -8.10 -9.03
CA ASP A 69 -2.72 -7.03 -9.11
C ASP A 69 -2.36 -6.00 -10.18
N LEU A 70 -1.09 -5.61 -10.27
CA LEU A 70 -0.57 -4.73 -11.32
C LEU A 70 -0.71 -5.32 -12.73
N ILE A 71 -0.38 -6.60 -12.90
CA ILE A 71 -0.51 -7.28 -14.19
C ILE A 71 -1.98 -7.37 -14.60
N TRP A 72 -2.87 -7.66 -13.65
CA TRP A 72 -4.31 -7.66 -13.90
C TRP A 72 -4.79 -6.28 -14.35
N LEU A 73 -4.43 -5.21 -13.63
CA LEU A 73 -4.84 -3.85 -13.97
C LEU A 73 -4.25 -3.37 -15.32
N ALA A 74 -3.01 -3.74 -15.63
CA ALA A 74 -2.41 -3.47 -16.94
C ALA A 74 -3.16 -4.19 -18.07
N GLY A 75 -3.57 -5.44 -17.84
CA GLY A 75 -4.43 -6.19 -18.75
C GLY A 75 -5.79 -5.50 -18.98
N LEU A 76 -6.43 -5.05 -17.91
CA LEU A 76 -7.67 -4.28 -18.00
C LEU A 76 -7.48 -2.98 -18.78
N CYS A 77 -6.41 -2.22 -18.51
CA CYS A 77 -6.11 -1.00 -19.27
C CYS A 77 -5.94 -1.28 -20.76
N LYS A 78 -5.30 -2.39 -21.12
CA LYS A 78 -5.15 -2.83 -22.52
C LYS A 78 -6.52 -3.09 -23.17
N GLU A 79 -7.43 -3.79 -22.49
CA GLU A 79 -8.78 -4.05 -23.00
C GLU A 79 -9.61 -2.77 -23.17
N LEU A 80 -9.43 -1.80 -22.28
CA LEU A 80 -10.08 -0.49 -22.34
C LEU A 80 -9.42 0.48 -23.35
N GLY A 81 -8.35 0.08 -24.03
CA GLY A 81 -7.60 0.95 -24.94
C GLY A 81 -6.85 2.09 -24.23
N TRP A 82 -6.56 1.93 -22.94
CA TRP A 82 -5.86 2.89 -22.10
C TRP A 82 -4.35 2.63 -22.14
N LYS A 83 -3.61 3.51 -22.80
CA LYS A 83 -2.15 3.41 -22.90
C LYS A 83 -1.50 3.90 -21.61
N HIS A 84 -0.70 3.05 -20.97
CA HIS A 84 0.12 3.37 -19.82
C HIS A 84 1.60 3.06 -20.10
N PRO A 85 2.56 3.75 -19.46
CA PRO A 85 3.95 3.29 -19.41
C PRO A 85 4.05 1.99 -18.60
N VAL A 86 5.23 1.35 -18.58
CA VAL A 86 5.45 0.14 -17.77
C VAL A 86 5.03 0.39 -16.32
N SER A 87 4.23 -0.52 -15.76
CA SER A 87 3.67 -0.37 -14.41
C SER A 87 4.77 -0.30 -13.36
N LEU A 88 4.59 0.53 -12.34
CA LEU A 88 5.59 0.75 -11.29
C LEU A 88 5.20 0.08 -9.97
N LEU A 89 6.08 -0.73 -9.41
CA LEU A 89 5.94 -1.33 -8.08
C LEU A 89 6.88 -0.62 -7.10
N LEU A 90 6.30 -0.01 -6.07
CA LEU A 90 6.98 0.75 -5.03
C LEU A 90 7.04 -0.07 -3.73
N GLY A 91 8.23 -0.16 -3.14
CA GLY A 91 8.44 -0.71 -1.80
C GLY A 91 9.55 0.04 -1.06
N ASP A 92 9.67 -0.13 0.25
CA ASP A 92 10.67 0.56 1.07
C ASP A 92 11.90 -0.32 1.40
N ASN A 93 11.81 -1.63 1.16
CA ASN A 93 12.94 -2.54 1.37
C ASN A 93 13.87 -2.63 0.14
N GLN A 94 15.03 -1.99 0.24
CA GLN A 94 16.06 -2.02 -0.82
C GLN A 94 16.59 -3.43 -1.12
N GLY A 95 16.63 -4.31 -0.12
CA GLY A 95 17.05 -5.70 -0.30
C GLY A 95 16.08 -6.46 -1.20
N ALA A 96 14.78 -6.35 -0.93
CA ALA A 96 13.74 -6.98 -1.75
C ALA A 96 13.74 -6.43 -3.18
N ILE A 97 13.90 -5.12 -3.34
CA ILE A 97 14.01 -4.48 -4.66
C ILE A 97 15.25 -4.98 -5.43
N ALA A 98 16.40 -5.07 -4.77
CA ALA A 98 17.63 -5.58 -5.40
C ALA A 98 17.47 -7.03 -5.91
N LEU A 99 16.71 -7.86 -5.19
CA LEU A 99 16.40 -9.25 -5.58
C LEU A 99 15.53 -9.36 -6.84
N THR A 100 14.83 -8.29 -7.22
CA THR A 100 14.10 -8.26 -8.50
C THR A 100 15.01 -8.07 -9.71
N ALA A 101 16.19 -7.46 -9.52
CA ALA A 101 17.14 -7.17 -10.58
C ALA A 101 18.29 -8.18 -10.67
N LYS A 102 18.72 -8.77 -9.54
CA LYS A 102 19.85 -9.69 -9.48
C LYS A 102 19.45 -11.03 -8.86
N PRO A 103 19.80 -12.18 -9.46
CA PRO A 103 19.70 -13.46 -8.78
C PRO A 103 20.61 -13.48 -7.55
N GLY A 104 20.01 -13.38 -6.36
CA GLY A 104 20.68 -13.75 -5.11
C GLY A 104 20.76 -15.27 -4.97
N LYS A 105 21.82 -15.78 -4.35
CA LYS A 105 21.83 -17.17 -3.86
C LYS A 105 20.96 -17.23 -2.61
N HIS A 106 19.70 -17.62 -2.76
CA HIS A 106 18.86 -18.00 -1.62
C HIS A 106 18.71 -19.51 -1.60
N SER A 107 19.04 -20.11 -0.45
CA SER A 107 18.60 -21.44 -0.07
C SER A 107 17.25 -21.25 0.60
N LYS A 108 16.13 -21.69 0.01
CA LYS A 108 14.84 -21.90 0.69
C LYS A 108 13.76 -22.48 -0.22
N SER A 109 12.63 -22.83 0.40
CA SER A 109 11.52 -23.63 -0.13
C SER A 109 10.97 -23.18 -1.50
N LYS A 110 10.54 -24.16 -2.30
CA LYS A 110 9.96 -24.00 -3.66
C LYS A 110 8.90 -22.88 -3.80
N HIS A 111 8.05 -22.66 -2.79
CA HIS A 111 7.00 -21.62 -2.85
C HIS A 111 7.56 -20.20 -2.85
N ILE A 112 8.61 -19.98 -2.06
CA ILE A 112 9.33 -18.71 -2.00
C ILE A 112 10.04 -18.48 -3.33
N ASP A 113 10.76 -19.48 -3.83
CA ASP A 113 11.45 -19.42 -5.13
C ASP A 113 10.50 -19.08 -6.28
N ASN A 114 9.31 -19.70 -6.31
CA ASN A 114 8.29 -19.39 -7.31
C ASN A 114 7.87 -17.92 -7.29
N LYS A 115 7.67 -17.32 -6.09
CA LYS A 115 7.34 -15.89 -5.95
C LYS A 115 8.51 -15.00 -6.43
N TYR A 116 9.75 -15.36 -6.07
CA TYR A 116 10.97 -14.71 -6.59
C TYR A 116 11.03 -14.73 -8.12
N HIS A 117 10.90 -15.91 -8.71
CA HIS A 117 10.92 -16.08 -10.15
C HIS A 117 9.80 -15.29 -10.83
N MET A 118 8.59 -15.26 -10.26
CA MET A 118 7.46 -14.54 -10.83
C MET A 118 7.72 -13.03 -10.91
N VAL A 119 8.08 -12.38 -9.80
CA VAL A 119 8.30 -10.91 -9.79
C VAL A 119 9.46 -10.56 -10.72
N ARG A 120 10.58 -11.27 -10.60
CA ARG A 120 11.75 -11.05 -11.45
C ARG A 120 11.43 -11.25 -12.93
N ARG A 121 10.70 -12.31 -13.29
CA ARG A 121 10.33 -12.56 -14.69
C ARG A 121 9.51 -11.41 -15.28
N ASN A 122 8.59 -10.83 -14.50
CA ASN A 122 7.80 -9.68 -14.94
C ASN A 122 8.64 -8.41 -15.08
N VAL A 123 9.67 -8.22 -14.24
CA VAL A 123 10.66 -7.14 -14.40
C VAL A 123 11.52 -7.35 -15.65
N GLU A 124 12.05 -8.56 -15.87
CA GLU A 124 12.87 -8.90 -17.05
C GLU A 124 12.10 -8.73 -18.36
N LEU A 125 10.81 -9.06 -18.37
CA LEU A 125 9.90 -8.85 -19.49
C LEU A 125 9.47 -7.38 -19.67
N LYS A 126 9.91 -6.48 -18.79
CA LYS A 126 9.49 -5.06 -18.76
C LYS A 126 7.97 -4.90 -18.68
N LEU A 127 7.29 -5.84 -18.02
CA LEU A 127 5.86 -5.73 -17.71
C LEU A 127 5.65 -4.88 -16.45
N ILE A 128 6.60 -4.92 -15.53
CA ILE A 128 6.68 -4.03 -14.37
C ILE A 128 8.09 -3.48 -14.21
N THR A 129 8.22 -2.41 -13.44
CA THR A 129 9.48 -1.88 -12.90
C THR A 129 9.37 -1.75 -11.40
N THR A 130 10.49 -1.80 -10.68
CA THR A 130 10.53 -1.70 -9.23
C THR A 130 11.34 -0.49 -8.80
N GLN A 131 10.88 0.22 -7.77
CA GLN A 131 11.56 1.40 -7.25
C GLN A 131 11.38 1.53 -5.74
N HIS A 132 12.43 2.05 -5.09
CA HIS A 132 12.40 2.34 -3.66
C HIS A 132 11.62 3.62 -3.37
N VAL A 133 10.74 3.57 -2.38
CA VAL A 133 10.08 4.74 -1.77
C VAL A 133 10.42 4.78 -0.28
N GLY A 134 10.59 5.96 0.30
CA GLY A 134 10.84 6.08 1.73
C GLY A 134 9.62 5.68 2.55
N THR A 135 9.84 5.15 3.75
CA THR A 135 8.76 4.69 4.67
C THR A 135 7.71 5.75 4.95
N ASP A 136 8.07 7.04 5.03
CA ASP A 136 7.09 8.11 5.26
C ASP A 136 6.17 8.40 4.06
N ALA A 137 6.47 7.84 2.89
CA ALA A 137 5.63 7.89 1.69
C ALA A 137 5.09 6.51 1.30
N MET A 138 5.27 5.49 2.15
CA MET A 138 4.89 4.11 1.90
C MET A 138 3.40 3.89 2.19
N VAL A 139 2.53 4.22 1.23
CA VAL A 139 1.07 4.17 1.42
C VAL A 139 0.55 2.80 1.86
N ALA A 140 1.23 1.70 1.47
CA ALA A 140 0.84 0.35 1.88
C ALA A 140 1.04 0.06 3.39
N ASP A 141 1.74 0.92 4.13
CA ASP A 141 1.84 0.83 5.60
C ASP A 141 0.46 0.78 6.28
N VAL A 142 -0.54 1.45 5.69
CA VAL A 142 -1.91 1.44 6.22
C VAL A 142 -2.56 0.05 6.15
N MET A 143 -2.04 -0.84 5.31
CA MET A 143 -2.53 -2.20 5.13
C MET A 143 -1.81 -3.21 6.03
N THR A 144 -0.71 -2.83 6.65
CA THR A 144 0.17 -3.78 7.37
C THR A 144 0.34 -3.42 8.84
N LYS A 145 0.36 -2.12 9.17
CA LYS A 145 0.77 -1.61 10.48
C LYS A 145 -0.37 -0.89 11.19
N ALA A 146 -0.37 -0.97 12.52
CA ALA A 146 -1.22 -0.13 13.36
C ALA A 146 -0.61 1.30 13.44
N LEU A 147 -1.08 2.19 12.57
CA LEU A 147 -0.53 3.53 12.45
C LEU A 147 -1.11 4.51 13.48
N GLY A 148 -0.24 5.40 13.98
CA GLY A 148 -0.67 6.58 14.74
C GLY A 148 -1.48 7.55 13.88
N VAL A 149 -2.30 8.37 14.52
CA VAL A 149 -3.30 9.27 13.89
C VAL A 149 -2.71 10.12 12.75
N VAL A 150 -1.49 10.65 12.92
CA VAL A 150 -0.82 11.50 11.92
C VAL A 150 -0.54 10.73 10.63
N LYS A 151 0.14 9.57 10.72
CA LYS A 151 0.46 8.72 9.56
C LYS A 151 -0.80 8.14 8.92
N LEU A 152 -1.76 7.72 9.75
CA LEU A 152 -3.05 7.23 9.26
C LEU A 152 -3.76 8.31 8.43
N THR A 153 -3.84 9.54 8.93
CA THR A 153 -4.48 10.66 8.21
C THR A 153 -3.77 10.97 6.90
N GLN A 154 -2.44 10.95 6.89
CA GLN A 154 -1.64 11.15 5.69
C GLN A 154 -1.93 10.10 4.62
N PHE A 155 -1.82 8.80 4.95
CA PHE A 155 -2.03 7.74 3.96
C PHE A 155 -3.49 7.58 3.56
N ARG A 156 -4.43 7.81 4.47
CA ARG A 156 -5.86 7.90 4.16
C ARG A 156 -6.15 8.98 3.12
N THR A 157 -5.52 10.15 3.27
CA THR A 157 -5.62 11.24 2.29
C THR A 157 -4.98 10.87 0.96
N ALA A 158 -3.81 10.22 0.97
CA ALA A 158 -3.16 9.70 -0.23
C ALA A 158 -4.03 8.66 -0.97
N MET A 159 -4.82 7.88 -0.23
CA MET A 159 -5.81 6.96 -0.77
C MET A 159 -7.13 7.62 -1.21
N LYS A 160 -7.29 8.94 -1.02
CA LYS A 160 -8.52 9.70 -1.28
C LYS A 160 -9.74 9.22 -0.49
N VAL A 161 -9.52 8.65 0.69
CA VAL A 161 -10.60 8.27 1.61
C VAL A 161 -10.96 9.49 2.45
N LEU A 162 -11.92 10.29 1.98
CA LEU A 162 -12.29 11.55 2.64
C LEU A 162 -13.22 11.33 3.85
N PRO A 163 -13.23 12.25 4.82
CA PRO A 163 -14.28 12.28 5.84
C PRO A 163 -15.63 12.56 5.18
N LEU A 164 -16.68 11.91 5.68
CA LEU A 164 -18.03 12.25 5.29
C LEU A 164 -18.30 13.68 5.77
N LEU A 165 -18.75 14.55 4.88
CA LEU A 165 -19.18 15.90 5.23
C LEU A 165 -20.38 15.77 6.19
N GLY A 166 -20.14 15.84 7.50
CA GLY A 166 -21.19 15.63 8.48
C GLY A 166 -20.82 15.66 9.96
N GLU A 167 -19.54 15.54 10.37
CA GLU A 167 -19.22 15.45 11.81
C GLU A 167 -18.32 16.58 12.38
N ASP A 168 -17.77 17.45 11.54
CA ASP A 168 -16.89 18.56 11.98
C ASP A 168 -17.60 19.93 12.06
N SER A 169 -18.93 19.96 12.09
CA SER A 169 -19.69 21.21 12.30
C SER A 169 -20.13 21.44 13.75
N GLN A 170 -19.80 20.56 14.71
CA GLN A 170 -20.25 20.71 16.10
C GLN A 170 -19.16 20.67 17.18
N THR A 171 -17.92 20.30 16.88
CA THR A 171 -16.84 20.24 17.89
C THR A 171 -16.02 21.53 18.03
N ALA A 172 -16.18 22.51 17.13
CA ALA A 172 -15.46 23.79 17.20
C ALA A 172 -16.22 24.93 17.92
N ALA A 173 -17.47 24.71 18.36
CA ALA A 173 -18.34 25.77 18.87
C ALA A 173 -18.61 25.78 20.39
N SER A 174 -18.02 24.87 21.20
CA SER A 174 -18.31 24.81 22.65
C SER A 174 -17.20 25.29 23.60
N THR A 175 -16.09 25.85 23.10
CA THR A 175 -15.00 26.35 23.98
C THR A 175 -14.78 27.87 23.94
N ALA A 176 -15.76 28.65 23.48
CA ALA A 176 -15.68 30.11 23.56
C ALA A 176 -17.06 30.76 23.77
N ALA A 177 -17.53 30.82 25.03
CA ALA A 177 -18.27 31.96 25.61
C ALA A 177 -19.02 31.55 26.90
N ALA A 178 -18.56 32.03 28.06
CA ALA A 178 -19.37 32.90 28.94
C ALA A 178 -18.57 33.29 30.22
N PRO A 179 -18.49 34.58 30.56
CA PRO A 179 -17.84 35.09 31.77
C PRO A 179 -18.82 35.25 32.96
N ALA A 180 -18.22 35.30 34.15
CA ALA A 180 -18.64 35.99 35.39
C ALA A 180 -20.13 36.20 35.71
N ALA A 181 -20.56 35.63 36.84
CA ALA A 181 -21.67 36.15 37.64
C ALA A 181 -21.29 36.16 39.14
N ALA A 182 -21.07 37.36 39.67
CA ALA A 182 -21.09 37.65 41.09
C ALA A 182 -22.53 37.99 41.52
N ALA A 183 -22.99 37.47 42.67
CA ALA A 183 -23.61 38.22 43.77
C ALA A 183 -24.70 37.46 44.59
N VAL A 184 -24.37 37.21 45.87
CA VAL A 184 -25.10 37.58 47.11
C VAL A 184 -26.45 36.90 47.49
N ARG A 185 -26.47 36.46 48.78
CA ARG A 185 -27.56 36.23 49.79
C ARG A 185 -27.77 34.74 50.16
N ARG A 186 -27.86 34.27 51.41
CA ARG A 186 -28.03 34.75 52.82
C ARG A 186 -27.39 33.65 53.72
N ASN A 187 -26.82 33.93 54.90
CA ASN A 187 -27.44 34.38 56.16
C ASN A 187 -26.46 35.22 56.97
#